data_AF-A0A966MRI8-F1
#
_entry.id   AF-A0A966MRI8-F1
#
_cell.length_a   1.000
_cell.length_b   1.000
_cell.length_c   1.000
_cell.angle_alpha   90.00
_cell.angle_beta   90.00
_cell.angle_gamma   90.00
#
_symmetry.space_group_name_H-M   'P 1'
#
loop_
_entity.id
_entity.type
_entity.pdbx_description
1 polymer ?
#
loop_
_entity_poly.entity_id
_entity_poly.type
_entity_poly.pdbx_seq_one_letter_code
_entity_poly.pdbx_strand_id
1 'polypeptide(L)'
;HKWLFAPFDACALIYRNPEIARAAHTQHAGYLEALESGEWNPSDYAIHLTRRVRGLPFWFSLAAHGTKKYAEAMDKTMEVARESAKLISEHPNLELLMQPELSIVAFTRKGWEASDYKKWSDKLLNDQIGFVTPSTHEGKPILRFAIVNPWTSLTDIKVILATL
;
A
#
# COMPACT_ATOMS: atom_id res chain seq x y z
N HIS A 1 -3.18 0.97 7.02
CA HIS A 1 -2.10 -0.02 7.02
C HIS A 1 -1.35 -0.15 5.69
N LYS A 2 -1.59 0.71 4.67
CA LYS A 2 -0.83 0.63 3.41
C LYS A 2 0.53 1.33 3.55
N TRP A 3 0.58 2.63 3.27
CA TRP A 3 1.85 3.35 3.20
C TRP A 3 2.23 4.08 4.49
N LEU A 4 1.24 4.46 5.31
CA LEU A 4 1.46 5.14 6.60
C LEU A 4 2.04 4.22 7.70
N PHE A 5 2.73 3.14 7.34
CA PHE A 5 3.48 2.26 8.23
C PHE A 5 2.70 1.64 9.41
N ALA A 6 1.37 1.83 9.45
CA ALA A 6 0.51 1.27 10.47
C ALA A 6 0.40 -0.25 10.25
N PRO A 7 0.54 -1.06 11.31
CA PRO A 7 0.35 -2.50 11.20
C PRO A 7 -1.05 -2.85 10.71
N PHE A 8 -1.19 -4.00 10.07
CA PHE A 8 -2.49 -4.53 9.69
C PHE A 8 -3.24 -5.01 10.96
N ASP A 9 -4.52 -4.70 11.17
CA ASP A 9 -5.41 -3.86 10.36
C ASP A 9 -5.49 -2.40 10.86
N ALA A 10 -5.48 -1.44 9.93
CA ALA A 10 -5.73 -0.03 10.22
C ALA A 10 -6.31 0.70 9.00
N CYS A 11 -7.44 1.38 9.19
CA CYS A 11 -8.12 2.19 8.19
C CYS A 11 -8.76 3.41 8.87
N ALA A 12 -8.68 4.57 8.22
CA ALA A 12 -9.42 5.76 8.60
C ALA A 12 -10.53 5.98 7.56
N LEU A 13 -11.78 6.06 8.02
CA LEU A 13 -12.94 6.39 7.21
C LEU A 13 -13.49 7.72 7.71
N ILE A 14 -13.61 8.70 6.82
CA ILE A 14 -14.02 10.06 7.15
C ILE A 14 -15.32 10.35 6.42
N TYR A 15 -16.36 10.72 7.16
CA TYR A 15 -17.66 11.08 6.60
C TYR A 15 -17.80 12.60 6.54
N ARG A 16 -18.18 13.13 5.38
CA ARG A 16 -18.59 14.54 5.26
C ARG A 16 -19.84 14.84 6.11
N ASN A 17 -20.80 13.91 6.07
CA ASN A 17 -22.07 13.98 6.81
C ASN A 17 -22.16 12.75 7.72
N PRO A 18 -21.64 12.79 8.96
CA PRO A 18 -21.61 11.63 9.85
C PRO A 18 -23.00 11.08 10.18
N GLU A 19 -24.03 11.94 10.22
CA GLU A 19 -25.41 11.51 10.51
C GLU A 19 -25.96 10.47 9.53
N ILE A 20 -25.56 10.53 8.25
CA ILE A 20 -25.99 9.53 7.25
C ILE A 20 -25.35 8.18 7.56
N ALA A 21 -24.07 8.18 7.95
CA ALA A 21 -23.37 6.96 8.33
C ALA A 21 -23.95 6.35 9.62
N ARG A 22 -24.27 7.20 10.60
CA ARG A 22 -24.98 6.83 11.82
C ARG A 22 -26.28 6.12 11.51
N ALA A 23 -27.17 6.78 10.75
CA ALA A 23 -28.45 6.20 10.36
C ALA A 23 -28.31 4.87 9.59
N ALA A 24 -27.24 4.69 8.82
CA ALA A 24 -27.00 3.47 8.03
C ALA A 24 -26.41 2.30 8.83
N HIS A 25 -25.74 2.56 9.95
CA HIS A 25 -24.96 1.55 10.69
C HIS A 25 -25.41 1.31 12.12
N THR A 26 -26.19 2.21 12.73
CA THR A 26 -26.75 2.00 14.07
C THR A 26 -27.53 0.69 14.10
N GLN A 27 -27.22 -0.13 15.11
CA GLN A 27 -27.83 -1.43 15.34
C GLN A 27 -28.73 -1.31 16.56
N HIS A 28 -30.00 -1.72 16.41
CA HIS A 28 -30.99 -1.68 17.49
C HIS A 28 -31.24 -3.08 18.03
N ALA A 29 -31.21 -3.20 19.36
CA ALA A 29 -31.64 -4.39 20.10
C ALA A 29 -32.05 -3.94 21.50
N GLY A 30 -33.02 -4.61 22.13
CA GLY A 30 -33.53 -4.18 23.44
C GLY A 30 -32.47 -4.08 24.55
N TYR A 31 -31.37 -4.83 24.46
CA TYR A 31 -30.25 -4.72 25.40
C TYR A 31 -29.28 -3.56 25.11
N LEU A 32 -29.35 -2.97 23.91
CA LEU A 32 -28.54 -1.83 23.50
C LEU A 32 -29.20 -0.49 23.85
N GLU A 33 -30.50 -0.46 24.15
CA GLU A 33 -31.24 0.78 24.48
C GLU A 33 -30.60 1.54 25.66
N ALA A 34 -30.04 0.82 26.65
CA ALA A 34 -29.33 1.43 27.78
C ALA A 34 -28.02 2.16 27.37
N LEU A 35 -27.50 1.88 26.18
CA LEU A 35 -26.30 2.50 25.61
C LEU A 35 -26.64 3.59 24.58
N GLU A 36 -27.91 3.81 24.26
CA GLU A 36 -28.38 4.89 23.38
C GLU A 36 -28.42 6.22 24.17
N SER A 37 -27.24 6.77 24.49
CA SER A 37 -27.11 8.02 25.26
C SER A 37 -27.17 9.29 24.39
N GLY A 38 -27.20 9.16 23.06
CA GLY A 38 -27.05 10.26 22.11
C GLY A 38 -25.61 10.79 22.00
N GLU A 39 -24.67 10.23 22.76
CA GLU A 39 -23.24 10.53 22.63
C GLU A 39 -22.65 9.83 21.39
N TRP A 40 -21.48 10.30 20.96
CA TRP A 40 -20.77 9.67 19.86
C TRP A 40 -20.35 8.24 20.25
N ASN A 41 -20.85 7.24 19.52
CA ASN A 41 -20.47 5.86 19.68
C ASN A 41 -19.87 5.31 18.37
N PRO A 42 -18.63 4.77 18.37
CA PRO A 42 -18.04 4.27 17.14
C PRO A 42 -18.76 3.08 16.50
N SER A 43 -19.59 2.32 17.24
CA SER A 43 -20.40 1.24 16.65
C SER A 43 -21.46 1.78 15.69
N ASP A 44 -21.87 3.04 15.85
CA ASP A 44 -22.82 3.69 14.94
C ASP A 44 -22.21 4.04 13.59
N TYR A 45 -20.91 3.87 13.39
CA TYR A 45 -20.22 4.29 12.16
C TYR A 45 -19.55 3.14 11.42
N ALA A 46 -19.88 1.90 11.80
CA ALA A 46 -19.35 0.69 11.21
C ALA A 46 -20.30 -0.49 11.38
N ILE A 47 -20.13 -1.51 10.54
CA ILE A 47 -20.93 -2.75 10.62
C ILE A 47 -20.69 -3.57 11.89
N HIS A 48 -19.55 -3.40 12.58
CA HIS A 48 -19.22 -4.16 13.77
C HIS A 48 -19.71 -3.48 15.05
N LEU A 49 -20.26 -4.26 15.98
CA LEU A 49 -20.52 -3.79 17.34
C LEU A 49 -19.24 -3.80 18.18
N THR A 50 -18.64 -4.99 18.35
CA THR A 50 -17.36 -5.15 19.06
C THR A 50 -16.19 -4.71 18.18
N ARG A 51 -15.27 -3.93 18.75
CA ARG A 51 -14.07 -3.48 18.04
C ARG A 51 -12.85 -3.40 18.94
N ARG A 52 -11.68 -3.66 18.35
CA ARG A 52 -10.37 -3.38 18.96
C ARG A 52 -10.03 -1.89 18.77
N VAL A 53 -9.11 -1.39 19.59
CA VAL A 53 -8.53 -0.05 19.46
C VAL A 53 -7.53 0.05 18.27
N ARG A 54 -8.00 -0.25 17.05
CA ARG A 54 -7.18 -0.38 15.83
C ARG A 54 -6.34 0.87 15.49
N GLY A 55 -6.82 2.05 15.88
CA GLY A 55 -6.11 3.32 15.65
C GLY A 55 -4.96 3.57 16.62
N LEU A 56 -4.91 2.87 17.76
CA LEU A 56 -3.97 3.16 18.83
C LEU A 56 -2.50 2.91 18.46
N PRO A 57 -2.13 1.79 17.79
CA PRO A 57 -0.75 1.60 17.33
C PRO A 57 -0.30 2.68 16.35
N PHE A 58 -1.19 3.12 15.44
CA PHE A 58 -0.89 4.20 14.51
C PHE A 58 -0.73 5.55 15.24
N TRP A 59 -1.60 5.84 16.20
CA TRP A 59 -1.51 7.05 17.02
C TRP A 59 -0.19 7.11 17.81
N PHE A 60 0.21 6.02 18.48
CA PHE A 60 1.49 5.96 19.18
C PHE A 60 2.68 6.17 18.25
N SER A 61 2.65 5.57 17.06
CA SER A 61 3.70 5.74 16.06
C SER A 61 3.79 7.20 15.58
N LEU A 62 2.65 7.86 15.33
CA LEU A 62 2.62 9.28 15.00
C LEU A 62 3.11 10.16 16.16
N ALA A 63 2.71 9.85 17.40
CA ALA A 63 3.12 10.60 18.58
C ALA A 63 4.62 10.46 18.85
N ALA A 64 5.19 9.27 18.63
CA ALA A 64 6.60 8.98 18.85
C ALA A 64 7.51 9.61 17.78
N HIS A 65 7.10 9.58 16.51
CA HIS A 65 7.94 10.00 15.39
C HIS A 65 7.62 11.38 14.84
N GLY A 66 6.39 11.86 15.02
CA GLY A 66 5.87 13.07 14.39
C GLY A 66 5.60 12.91 12.89
N THR A 67 4.77 13.80 12.35
CA THR A 67 4.37 13.77 10.93
C THR A 67 5.53 14.05 9.97
N LYS A 68 6.53 14.83 10.40
CA LYS A 68 7.72 15.13 9.60
C LYS A 68 8.50 13.86 9.22
N LYS A 69 8.69 12.93 10.16
CA LYS A 69 9.39 11.66 9.89
C LYS A 69 8.63 10.76 8.90
N TYR A 70 7.31 10.81 8.92
CA TYR A 70 6.47 10.12 7.95
C TYR A 70 6.62 10.71 6.54
N ALA A 71 6.60 12.04 6.42
CA ALA A 71 6.81 12.72 5.16
C ALA A 71 8.20 12.37 4.59
N GLU A 72 9.26 12.46 5.40
CA GLU A 72 10.63 12.09 5.00
C GLU A 72 10.71 10.63 4.52
N ALA A 73 10.04 9.69 5.20
CA ALA A 73 10.01 8.29 4.80
C ALA A 73 9.27 8.06 3.47
N MET A 74 8.13 8.74 3.26
CA MET A 74 7.38 8.67 2.00
C MET A 74 8.17 9.31 0.86
N ASP A 75 8.77 10.47 1.08
CA ASP A 75 9.64 11.16 0.11
C ASP A 75 10.78 10.26 -0.33
N LYS A 76 11.40 9.51 0.60
CA LYS A 76 12.46 8.56 0.26
C LYS A 76 11.98 7.48 -0.71
N THR A 77 10.80 6.90 -0.45
CA THR A 77 10.25 5.87 -1.33
C THR A 77 9.85 6.40 -2.71
N MET A 78 9.38 7.66 -2.79
CA MET A 78 9.08 8.32 -4.06
C MET A 78 10.35 8.69 -4.84
N GLU A 79 11.43 9.08 -4.15
CA GLU A 79 12.75 9.29 -4.75
C GLU A 79 13.24 8.01 -5.42
N VAL A 80 13.23 6.88 -4.70
CA VAL A 80 13.64 5.58 -5.25
C VAL A 80 12.74 5.17 -6.42
N ALA A 81 11.43 5.42 -6.36
CA ALA A 81 10.53 5.14 -7.47
C ALA A 81 10.88 5.95 -8.74
N ARG A 82 11.14 7.25 -8.60
CA ARG A 82 11.57 8.10 -9.72
C ARG A 82 12.88 7.63 -10.34
N GLU A 83 13.89 7.33 -9.51
CA GLU A 83 15.18 6.83 -10.02
C GLU A 83 15.06 5.43 -10.63
N SER A 84 14.20 4.57 -10.09
CA SER A 84 13.90 3.25 -10.68
C SER A 84 13.28 3.38 -12.07
N ALA A 85 12.36 4.34 -12.24
CA ALA A 85 11.73 4.59 -13.54
C ALA A 85 12.73 5.04 -14.61
N LYS A 86 13.75 5.82 -14.23
CA LYS A 86 14.87 6.17 -15.14
C LYS A 86 15.64 4.92 -15.56
N LEU A 87 16.08 4.11 -14.59
CA LEU A 87 16.80 2.85 -14.87
C LEU A 87 16.01 1.91 -15.79
N ILE A 88 14.70 1.82 -15.59
CA ILE A 88 13.81 1.02 -16.45
C ILE A 88 13.73 1.60 -17.86
N SER A 89 13.61 2.93 -17.98
CA SER A 89 13.50 3.62 -19.28
C SER A 89 14.80 3.48 -20.10
N GLU A 90 15.94 3.42 -19.42
CA GLU A 90 17.25 3.22 -20.02
C GLU A 90 17.58 1.75 -20.32
N HIS A 91 16.81 0.80 -19.76
CA HIS A 91 17.08 -0.62 -19.92
C HIS A 91 16.63 -1.10 -21.31
N PRO A 92 17.50 -1.76 -22.11
CA PRO A 92 17.20 -2.10 -23.51
C PRO A 92 15.97 -3.01 -23.64
N ASN A 93 15.78 -3.86 -22.64
CA ASN A 93 14.76 -4.90 -22.62
C ASN A 93 13.46 -4.53 -21.90
N LEU A 94 13.41 -3.38 -21.22
CA LEU A 94 12.22 -2.98 -20.45
C LEU A 94 11.50 -1.83 -21.14
N GLU A 95 10.25 -1.63 -20.74
CA GLU A 95 9.45 -0.49 -21.16
C GLU A 95 8.65 0.01 -19.95
N LEU A 96 8.89 1.27 -19.58
CA LEU A 96 8.14 1.93 -18.51
C LEU A 96 6.70 2.19 -18.98
N LEU A 97 5.69 1.80 -18.20
CA LEU A 97 4.30 2.05 -18.57
C LEU A 97 3.92 3.53 -18.42
N MET A 98 4.33 4.15 -17.33
CA MET A 98 4.02 5.54 -17.01
C MET A 98 5.03 6.11 -16.01
N GLN A 99 5.19 7.44 -16.02
CA GLN A 99 5.96 8.11 -14.99
C GLN A 99 5.29 7.94 -13.62
N PRO A 100 6.01 7.51 -12.58
CA PRO A 100 5.43 7.31 -11.26
C PRO A 100 5.15 8.66 -10.58
N GLU A 101 3.92 8.87 -10.14
CA GLU A 101 3.55 10.04 -9.32
C GLU A 101 3.80 9.80 -7.82
N LEU A 102 3.77 8.53 -7.39
CA LEU A 102 4.00 8.09 -6.01
C LEU A 102 5.11 7.01 -6.00
N SER A 103 4.96 5.97 -5.17
CA SER A 103 6.01 4.98 -4.95
C SER A 103 5.85 3.65 -5.70
N ILE A 104 4.94 3.60 -6.69
CA ILE A 104 4.73 2.41 -7.54
C ILE A 104 5.29 2.68 -8.93
N VAL A 105 6.15 1.79 -9.41
CA VAL A 105 6.72 1.84 -10.77
C VAL A 105 6.26 0.61 -11.54
N ALA A 106 5.51 0.82 -12.63
CA ALA A 106 4.98 -0.24 -13.48
C ALA A 106 5.75 -0.30 -14.81
N PHE A 107 6.16 -1.50 -15.23
CA PHE A 107 6.92 -1.69 -16.46
C PHE A 107 6.66 -3.07 -17.09
N THR A 108 6.96 -3.22 -18.37
CA THR A 108 6.94 -4.51 -19.08
C THR A 108 8.35 -4.97 -19.42
N ARG A 109 8.47 -6.26 -19.71
CA ARG A 109 9.65 -6.89 -20.27
C ARG A 109 9.36 -7.29 -21.72
N LYS A 110 10.14 -6.76 -22.66
CA LYS A 110 9.97 -7.01 -24.10
C LYS A 110 10.17 -8.49 -24.40
N GLY A 111 9.25 -9.06 -25.19
CA GLY A 111 9.32 -10.45 -25.64
C GLY A 111 9.00 -11.50 -24.57
N TRP A 112 8.46 -11.12 -23.41
CA TRP A 112 7.97 -12.07 -22.42
C TRP A 112 6.48 -12.36 -22.62
N GLU A 113 6.13 -13.64 -22.47
CA GLU A 113 4.77 -14.11 -22.30
C GLU A 113 4.41 -14.20 -20.81
N ALA A 114 3.12 -14.34 -20.48
CA ALA A 114 2.66 -14.37 -19.08
C ALA A 114 3.37 -15.43 -18.20
N SER A 115 3.74 -16.56 -18.79
CA SER A 115 4.51 -17.62 -18.10
C SER A 115 5.91 -17.18 -17.70
N ASP A 116 6.55 -16.32 -18.48
CA ASP A 116 7.92 -15.85 -18.22
C ASP A 116 7.96 -14.91 -17.02
N TYR A 117 6.97 -14.01 -16.92
CA TYR A 117 6.79 -13.15 -15.74
C TYR A 117 6.69 -13.99 -14.47
N LYS A 118 5.82 -15.02 -14.46
CA LYS A 118 5.66 -15.89 -13.30
C LYS A 118 6.95 -16.64 -12.98
N LYS A 119 7.60 -17.24 -13.98
CA LYS A 119 8.84 -18.00 -13.80
C LYS A 119 9.96 -17.14 -13.22
N TRP A 120 10.13 -15.92 -13.71
CA TRP A 120 11.11 -14.97 -13.17
C TRP A 120 10.76 -14.55 -11.75
N SER A 121 9.51 -14.18 -11.47
CA SER A 121 9.06 -13.80 -10.13
C SER A 121 9.28 -14.92 -9.10
N ASP A 122 8.95 -16.17 -9.45
CA ASP A 122 9.15 -17.33 -8.59
C ASP A 122 10.64 -17.56 -8.32
N LYS A 123 11.50 -17.44 -9.36
CA LYS A 123 12.94 -17.57 -9.21
C LYS A 123 13.52 -16.46 -8.33
N LEU A 124 13.11 -15.21 -8.53
CA LEU A 124 13.57 -14.05 -7.75
C LEU A 124 13.29 -14.23 -6.25
N LEU A 125 12.12 -14.78 -5.91
CA LEU A 125 11.74 -15.10 -4.54
C LEU A 125 12.56 -16.27 -3.99
N ASN A 126 12.71 -17.35 -4.75
CA ASN A 126 13.47 -18.53 -4.33
C ASN A 126 14.96 -18.22 -4.10
N ASP A 127 15.53 -17.34 -4.93
CA ASP A 127 16.91 -16.87 -4.80
C ASP A 127 17.06 -15.81 -3.68
N GLN A 128 15.97 -15.43 -3.02
CA GLN A 128 15.94 -14.43 -1.93
C GLN A 128 16.45 -13.03 -2.35
N ILE A 129 16.31 -12.70 -3.64
CA ILE A 129 16.74 -11.40 -4.18
C ILE A 129 15.63 -10.35 -4.00
N GLY A 130 14.37 -10.75 -4.17
CA GLY A 130 13.23 -9.85 -4.03
C GLY A 130 11.90 -10.55 -4.25
N PHE A 131 10.82 -9.86 -3.90
CA PHE A 131 9.47 -10.35 -4.11
C PHE A 131 8.68 -9.38 -4.99
N VAL A 132 8.68 -9.67 -6.30
CA VAL A 132 8.01 -8.87 -7.33
C VAL A 132 7.06 -9.79 -8.07
N THR A 133 5.75 -9.62 -7.84
CA THR A 133 4.74 -10.47 -8.47
C THR A 133 4.20 -9.84 -9.76
N PRO A 134 3.81 -10.66 -10.75
CA PRO A 134 3.17 -10.14 -11.96
C PRO A 134 1.82 -9.50 -11.62
N SER A 135 1.45 -8.49 -12.40
CA SER A 135 0.14 -7.84 -12.36
C SER A 135 -0.37 -7.68 -13.78
N THR A 136 -1.56 -7.10 -13.95
CA THR A 136 -2.14 -6.84 -15.27
C THR A 136 -2.45 -5.37 -15.47
N HIS A 137 -2.23 -4.90 -16.69
CA HIS A 137 -2.69 -3.60 -17.20
C HIS A 137 -3.26 -3.80 -18.60
N GLU A 138 -4.51 -3.38 -18.83
CA GLU A 138 -5.23 -3.60 -20.10
C GLU A 138 -5.21 -5.06 -20.58
N GLY A 139 -5.32 -6.00 -19.63
CA GLY A 139 -5.28 -7.45 -19.91
C GLY A 139 -3.89 -8.01 -20.24
N LYS A 140 -2.84 -7.19 -20.28
CA LYS A 140 -1.46 -7.63 -20.53
C LYS A 140 -0.66 -7.76 -19.22
N PRO A 141 0.25 -8.73 -19.11
CA PRO A 141 1.09 -8.90 -17.92
C PRO A 141 2.11 -7.75 -17.79
N ILE A 142 2.33 -7.32 -16.56
CA ILE A 142 3.31 -6.28 -16.19
C ILE A 142 4.07 -6.69 -14.92
N LEU A 143 5.20 -6.04 -14.68
CA LEU A 143 5.86 -6.00 -13.37
C LEU A 143 5.57 -4.67 -12.68
N ARG A 144 5.61 -4.70 -11.35
CA ARG A 144 5.46 -3.49 -10.54
C ARG A 144 6.33 -3.53 -9.30
N PHE A 145 7.19 -2.52 -9.14
CA PHE A 145 7.84 -2.24 -7.87
C PHE A 145 6.88 -1.42 -7.02
N ALA A 146 6.49 -1.96 -5.85
CA ALA A 146 5.72 -1.24 -4.84
C ALA A 146 6.64 -0.86 -3.70
N ILE A 147 7.26 0.31 -3.79
CA ILE A 147 8.30 0.75 -2.86
C ILE A 147 7.61 1.39 -1.67
N VAL A 148 7.39 0.62 -0.62
CA VAL A 148 6.74 1.09 0.62
C VAL A 148 7.72 1.13 1.78
N ASN A 149 8.71 0.24 1.79
CA ASN A 149 9.74 0.24 2.83
C ASN A 149 10.71 1.42 2.62
N PRO A 150 10.82 2.39 3.55
CA PRO A 150 11.71 3.52 3.40
C PRO A 150 13.20 3.15 3.46
N TRP A 151 13.53 1.91 3.83
CA TRP A 151 14.89 1.39 3.80
C TRP A 151 15.27 0.78 2.46
N THR A 152 14.32 0.59 1.53
CA THR A 152 14.65 0.16 0.16
C THR A 152 15.52 1.23 -0.50
N SER A 153 16.67 0.81 -1.00
CA SER A 153 17.64 1.64 -1.68
C SER A 153 17.58 1.46 -3.18
N LEU A 154 18.17 2.40 -3.93
CA LEU A 154 18.33 2.24 -5.37
C LEU A 154 19.25 1.05 -5.72
N THR A 155 20.18 0.68 -4.82
CA THR A 155 21.03 -0.50 -4.99
C THR A 155 20.22 -1.78 -5.01
N ASP A 156 19.23 -1.92 -4.12
CA ASP A 156 18.34 -3.08 -4.09
C ASP A 156 17.58 -3.23 -5.41
N ILE A 157 17.09 -2.11 -5.96
CA ILE A 157 16.42 -2.08 -7.26
C ILE A 157 17.38 -2.50 -8.38
N LYS A 158 18.61 -2.00 -8.39
CA LYS A 158 19.62 -2.38 -9.40
C LYS A 158 19.94 -3.87 -9.36
N VAL A 159 20.01 -4.47 -8.16
CA VAL A 159 20.21 -5.92 -8.02
C VAL A 159 19.06 -6.71 -8.64
N ILE A 160 17.81 -6.28 -8.41
CA ILE A 160 16.63 -6.92 -9.04
C ILE A 160 16.66 -6.74 -10.57
N LEU A 161 16.92 -5.52 -11.06
CA LEU A 161 16.95 -5.23 -12.50
C LEU A 161 18.06 -6.00 -13.23
N ALA A 162 19.20 -6.27 -12.57
CA ALA A 162 20.28 -7.07 -13.15
C ALA A 162 19.90 -8.54 -13.44
N THR A 163 18.73 -8.99 -12.98
CA THR A 163 18.21 -10.35 -13.25
C THR A 163 17.26 -10.42 -14.46
N LEU A 164 17.02 -9.30 -15.17
CA LEU A 164 16.04 -9.16 -16.26
C LEU A 164 16.64 -9.10 -17.68
#